data_AF-A0A956X1S1-F1
#
_entry.id   AF-A0A956X1S1-F1
#
_cell.length_a   1.000
_cell.length_b   1.000
_cell.length_c   1.000
_cell.angle_alpha   90.00
_cell.angle_beta   90.00
_cell.angle_gamma   90.00
#
_symmetry.space_group_name_H-M   'P 1'
#
loop_
_entity.id
_entity.type
_entity.pdbx_description
1 polymer ?
#
loop_
_entity_poly.entity_id
_entity_poly.type
_entity_poly.pdbx_seq_one_letter_code
_entity_poly.pdbx_strand_id
1 'polypeptide(L)'
;MKSRFTLFVALTAVALLGFNAGYLLGQSPWAPIQAFSSAPAQVDQQTIAPFWEAWTLVHNRFYQQPLNDNRLVEGAIDGMLAT
;
A
#
# COMPACT_ATOMS: atom_id res chain seq x y z
N MET A 1 -10.45 -10.97 -46.78
CA MET A 1 -9.78 -10.12 -45.76
C MET A 1 -10.53 -9.99 -44.44
N LYS A 2 -11.86 -9.77 -44.43
CA LYS A 2 -12.65 -9.53 -43.20
C LYS A 2 -12.60 -10.65 -42.14
N SER A 3 -12.61 -11.93 -42.57
CA SER A 3 -12.58 -13.10 -41.65
C SER A 3 -11.28 -13.27 -40.86
N ARG A 4 -10.12 -12.93 -41.44
CA ARG A 4 -8.81 -13.00 -40.75
C ARG A 4 -8.67 -11.88 -39.72
N PHE A 5 -9.26 -10.73 -40.00
CA PHE A 5 -9.29 -9.57 -39.10
C PHE A 5 -10.21 -9.82 -37.90
N THR A 6 -11.41 -10.37 -38.11
CA THR A 6 -12.31 -10.73 -37.00
C THR A 6 -11.72 -11.80 -36.09
N LEU A 7 -10.99 -12.77 -36.65
CA LEU A 7 -10.32 -13.81 -35.87
C LEU A 7 -9.15 -13.25 -35.03
N PHE A 8 -8.39 -12.31 -35.59
CA PHE A 8 -7.33 -11.63 -34.84
C PHE A 8 -7.90 -10.82 -33.68
N VAL A 9 -8.96 -10.04 -33.90
CA VAL A 9 -9.64 -9.26 -32.84
C VAL A 9 -10.20 -10.17 -31.74
N ALA A 10 -10.80 -11.30 -32.11
CA ALA A 10 -11.33 -12.27 -31.15
C ALA A 10 -10.22 -12.88 -30.27
N LEU A 11 -9.08 -13.25 -30.86
CA LEU A 11 -7.94 -13.79 -30.11
C LEU A 11 -7.36 -12.77 -29.13
N THR A 12 -7.23 -11.51 -29.55
CA THR A 12 -6.74 -10.44 -28.67
C THR A 12 -7.72 -10.18 -27.53
N ALA A 13 -9.02 -10.19 -27.80
CA ALA A 13 -10.05 -10.02 -26.76
C ALA A 13 -10.01 -11.15 -25.71
N VAL A 14 -9.82 -12.40 -26.15
CA VAL A 14 -9.68 -13.56 -25.26
C VAL A 14 -8.40 -13.47 -24.43
N ALA A 15 -7.28 -13.07 -25.04
CA ALA A 15 -6.01 -12.89 -24.34
C ALA A 15 -6.11 -11.80 -23.27
N LEU A 16 -6.75 -10.67 -23.59
CA LEU A 16 -6.98 -9.58 -22.63
C LEU A 16 -7.91 -10.01 -21.50
N LEU A 17 -8.99 -10.74 -21.79
CA LEU A 17 -9.89 -11.25 -20.76
C LEU A 17 -9.19 -12.23 -19.82
N GLY A 18 -8.40 -13.16 -20.36
CA GLY A 18 -7.61 -14.11 -19.57
C GLY A 18 -6.59 -13.41 -18.67
N PHE A 19 -5.89 -12.40 -19.21
CA PHE A 19 -4.93 -11.61 -18.44
C PHE A 19 -5.60 -10.80 -17.32
N ASN A 20 -6.71 -10.12 -17.61
CA ASN A 20 -7.45 -9.34 -16.62
C ASN A 20 -8.04 -10.24 -15.52
N ALA A 21 -8.58 -11.40 -15.88
CA ALA A 21 -9.04 -12.38 -14.90
C ALA A 21 -7.91 -12.87 -14.01
N GLY A 22 -6.76 -13.27 -14.59
CA GLY A 22 -5.58 -13.68 -13.82
C GLY A 22 -5.05 -12.59 -12.90
N TYR A 23 -5.04 -11.34 -13.36
CA TYR A 23 -4.63 -10.18 -12.56
C TYR A 23 -5.55 -9.94 -11.36
N LEU A 24 -6.88 -9.97 -11.56
CA LEU A 24 -7.85 -9.82 -10.47
C LEU A 24 -7.73 -10.95 -9.44
N LEU A 25 -7.51 -12.17 -9.91
CA LEU A 25 -7.28 -13.34 -9.06
C LEU A 25 -5.97 -13.23 -8.26
N GLY A 26 -4.90 -12.75 -8.88
CA GLY A 26 -3.59 -12.59 -8.26
C GLY A 26 -3.53 -11.50 -7.19
N GLN A 27 -4.40 -10.49 -7.26
CA GLN A 27 -4.53 -9.46 -6.23
C GLN A 27 -5.53 -9.81 -5.12
N SER A 28 -6.24 -10.93 -5.27
CA SER A 28 -7.25 -11.34 -4.30
C SER A 28 -6.62 -11.86 -3.00
N PRO A 29 -7.31 -11.75 -1.85
CA PRO A 29 -6.82 -12.27 -0.57
C PRO A 29 -6.56 -13.78 -0.55
N TRP A 30 -7.11 -14.51 -1.52
CA TRP A 30 -7.06 -15.95 -1.65
C TRP A 30 -6.08 -16.42 -2.73
N ALA A 31 -5.25 -15.52 -3.27
CA ALA A 31 -4.18 -15.88 -4.19
C ALA A 31 -3.18 -16.83 -3.49
N PRO A 32 -2.82 -17.98 -4.11
CA PRO A 32 -1.91 -18.95 -3.51
C PRO A 32 -0.48 -18.41 -3.34
N ILE A 33 -0.10 -17.37 -4.09
CA ILE A 33 1.13 -16.61 -3.93
C ILE A 33 0.76 -15.12 -4.03
N GLN A 34 0.86 -14.41 -2.91
CA GLN A 34 0.65 -12.96 -2.89
C GLN A 34 1.90 -12.27 -3.45
N ALA A 35 1.96 -12.10 -4.77
CA ALA A 35 3.12 -11.52 -5.46
C ALA A 35 3.42 -10.05 -5.07
N PHE A 36 2.48 -9.39 -4.38
CA PHE A 36 2.58 -7.99 -3.94
C PHE A 36 2.06 -7.77 -2.50
N SER A 37 2.16 -8.75 -1.61
CA SER A 37 1.79 -8.53 -0.20
C SER A 37 2.84 -7.77 0.58
N SER A 38 2.96 -6.48 0.26
CA SER A 38 3.34 -5.48 1.23
C SER A 38 2.08 -4.97 1.97
N ALA A 39 1.10 -5.84 2.24
CA ALA A 39 0.08 -5.50 3.21
C ALA A 39 0.85 -5.36 4.53
N PRO A 40 1.00 -4.14 5.09
CA PRO A 40 1.59 -4.01 6.40
C PRO A 40 0.78 -4.92 7.32
N ALA A 41 1.45 -5.59 8.27
CA ALA A 41 0.72 -6.20 9.39
C ALA A 41 -0.38 -5.22 9.81
N GLN A 42 -1.63 -5.67 9.91
CA GLN A 42 -2.75 -4.77 10.16
C GLN A 42 -2.50 -4.07 11.49
N VAL A 43 -1.92 -2.87 11.42
CA VAL A 43 -1.69 -2.02 12.56
C VAL A 43 -3.05 -1.49 12.93
N ASP A 44 -3.52 -1.87 14.13
CA ASP A 44 -4.75 -1.33 14.67
C ASP A 44 -4.63 0.20 14.77
N GLN A 45 -5.39 0.89 13.94
CA GLN A 45 -5.33 2.35 13.83
C GLN A 45 -5.76 3.01 15.13
N GLN A 46 -6.67 2.39 15.87
CA GLN A 46 -7.11 2.86 17.18
C GLN A 46 -5.96 2.83 18.18
N THR A 47 -5.14 1.78 18.15
CA THR A 47 -3.99 1.64 19.06
C THR A 47 -2.91 2.69 18.79
N ILE A 48 -2.69 3.08 17.52
CA ILE A 48 -1.67 4.09 17.14
C ILE A 48 -2.25 5.52 17.09
N ALA A 49 -3.57 5.71 17.20
CA ALA A 49 -4.19 7.04 17.11
C ALA A 49 -3.55 8.11 18.03
N PRO A 50 -3.21 7.82 19.30
CA PRO A 50 -2.56 8.81 20.16
C PRO A 50 -1.19 9.27 19.63
N PHE A 51 -0.43 8.39 18.98
CA PHE A 51 0.85 8.73 18.37
C PHE A 51 0.65 9.72 17.20
N TRP A 52 -0.32 9.45 16.32
CA TRP A 52 -0.61 10.35 15.19
C TRP A 52 -1.16 11.71 15.62
N GLU A 53 -1.92 11.75 16.72
CA GLU A 53 -2.37 13.01 17.32
C GLU A 53 -1.17 13.84 17.80
N ALA A 54 -0.26 13.23 18.55
CA ALA A 54 0.96 13.90 19.02
C ALA A 54 1.84 14.36 17.85
N TRP A 55 2.04 13.52 16.84
CA TRP A 55 2.76 13.85 15.61
C TRP A 55 2.17 15.10 14.94
N THR A 56 0.85 15.14 14.80
CA THR A 56 0.11 16.27 14.19
C THR A 56 0.27 17.55 15.02
N LEU A 57 0.15 17.45 16.35
CA LEU A 57 0.31 18.60 17.25
C LEU A 57 1.71 19.19 17.15
N VAL A 58 2.74 18.35 17.13
CA VAL A 58 4.14 18.79 17.00
C VAL A 58 4.34 19.49 15.65
N HIS A 59 3.86 18.93 14.55
CA HIS A 59 3.99 19.58 13.23
C HIS A 59 3.21 20.89 13.10
N ASN A 60 2.12 21.06 13.85
CA ASN A 60 1.30 22.28 13.76
C ASN A 60 1.73 23.37 14.75
N ARG A 61 2.27 22.98 15.91
CA ARG A 61 2.46 23.90 17.04
C ARG A 61 3.91 24.11 17.43
N PHE A 62 4.85 23.32 16.92
CA PHE A 62 6.25 23.51 17.23
C PHE A 62 6.79 24.78 16.57
N TYR A 63 7.46 25.61 17.36
CA TYR A 63 7.91 26.94 16.93
C TYR A 63 9.01 26.87 15.86
N GLN A 64 9.92 25.91 15.97
CA GLN A 64 11.03 25.75 15.04
C GLN A 64 10.67 24.75 13.96
N GLN A 65 10.44 25.27 12.76
CA GLN A 65 10.15 24.46 11.57
C GLN A 65 11.15 24.78 10.46
N PRO A 66 11.42 23.82 9.55
CA PRO A 66 10.82 22.49 9.47
C PRO A 66 11.40 21.51 10.50
N LEU A 67 10.59 20.51 10.86
CA LEU A 67 11.04 19.41 11.70
C LEU A 67 11.81 18.38 10.88
N ASN A 68 12.68 17.63 11.57
CA ASN A 68 13.35 16.48 10.98
C ASN A 68 12.60 15.21 11.38
N ASP A 69 11.76 14.73 10.48
CA ASP A 69 10.87 13.59 10.70
C ASP A 69 11.62 12.30 11.05
N ASN A 70 12.78 12.07 10.42
CA ASN A 70 13.61 10.90 10.74
C ASN A 70 14.07 10.95 12.20
N ARG A 71 14.52 12.11 12.68
CA ARG A 71 14.95 12.29 14.06
C ARG A 71 13.81 12.16 15.06
N LEU A 72 12.60 12.58 14.69
CA LEU A 72 11.40 12.40 15.53
C LEU A 72 11.02 10.92 15.66
N VAL A 73 11.05 10.18 14.55
CA VAL A 73 10.76 8.74 14.56
C VAL A 73 11.85 7.97 15.32
N GLU A 74 13.13 8.27 15.09
CA GLU A 74 14.25 7.70 15.85
C GLU A 74 14.06 7.94 17.35
N GLY A 75 13.79 9.18 17.76
CA GLY A 75 13.56 9.52 19.16
C GLY A 75 12.34 8.83 19.77
N ALA A 76 11.26 8.63 19.00
CA ALA A 76 10.10 7.87 19.45
C ALA A 76 10.44 6.38 19.66
N ILE A 77 11.23 5.79 18.78
CA ILE A 77 11.71 4.40 18.91
C ILE A 77 12.61 4.27 20.15
N ASP A 78 13.59 5.17 20.31
CA ASP A 78 14.50 5.17 21.46
C ASP A 78 13.74 5.30 22.78
N GLY A 79 12.72 6.15 22.82
CA GLY A 79 11.85 6.31 24.00
C GLY A 79 11.05 5.05 24.35
N MET A 80 10.56 4.31 23.34
CA MET A 80 9.87 3.03 23.57
C MET A 80 10.83 1.94 24.07
N LEU A 81 12.08 1.91 23.60
CA LEU A 81 13.09 0.93 24.02
C LEU A 81 13.67 1.22 25.40
N ALA A 82 13.61 2.47 25.86
CA ALA A 82 14.11 2.89 27.17
C ALA A 82 13.14 2.60 28.34
N THR A 83 11.97 2.03 28.06
CA THR A 83 10.99 1.56 29.07
C THR A 83 11.33 0.16 29.56
#